data_AF-A0A7J4DT76-F1
#
_entry.id   AF-A0A7J4DT76-F1
#
_cell.length_a   1.000
_cell.length_b   1.000
_cell.length_c   1.000
_cell.angle_alpha   90.00
_cell.angle_beta   90.00
_cell.angle_gamma   90.00
#
_symmetry.space_group_name_H-M   'P 1'
#
loop_
_entity.id
_entity.type
_entity.pdbx_description
1 polymer ?
#
loop_
_entity_poly.entity_id
_entity_poly.type
_entity_poly.pdbx_seq_one_letter_code
_entity_poly.pdbx_strand_id
1 'polypeptide(L)'
;MLGWRDWFEKWSWHRPKLEEKGDRVVIAFREKLDSKPLAEQAPVLGKNCSVGGGGGRVVVETPIALYSFDGVRLEVVGKHVQGDRLLEEAFDALKIVYRGNYCVGCFSCESNCPRGAIKVSPLEDLHLP
;
A
#
# COMPACT_ATOMS: atom_id res chain seq x y z
N MET A 1 4.96 -10.27 -23.20
CA MET A 1 4.26 -10.33 -21.90
C MET A 1 4.28 -8.94 -21.32
N LEU A 2 3.12 -8.37 -20.98
CA LEU A 2 3.09 -7.10 -20.27
C LEU A 2 3.70 -7.31 -18.88
N GLY A 3 4.62 -6.43 -18.49
CA GLY A 3 5.18 -6.43 -17.14
C GLY A 3 4.10 -6.09 -16.13
N TRP A 4 4.28 -6.47 -14.87
CA TRP A 4 3.30 -6.13 -13.82
C TRP A 4 3.07 -4.61 -13.69
N ARG A 5 4.07 -3.79 -14.05
CA ARG A 5 4.00 -2.31 -14.15
C ARG A 5 2.94 -1.85 -15.14
N ASP A 6 2.85 -2.49 -16.30
CA ASP A 6 1.85 -2.17 -17.34
C ASP A 6 0.42 -2.49 -16.87
N TRP A 7 0.27 -3.52 -16.03
CA TRP A 7 -1.01 -3.86 -15.41
C TRP A 7 -1.43 -2.82 -14.37
N PHE A 8 -0.48 -2.35 -13.55
CA PHE A 8 -0.74 -1.31 -12.56
C PHE A 8 -1.16 0.03 -13.20
N GLU A 9 -0.49 0.45 -14.27
CA GLU A 9 -0.82 1.70 -14.99
C GLU A 9 -2.24 1.70 -15.57
N LYS A 10 -2.79 0.51 -15.86
CA LYS A 10 -4.18 0.36 -16.32
C LYS A 10 -5.20 0.44 -15.19
N TRP A 11 -4.84 -0.01 -13.99
CA TRP A 11 -5.75 -0.08 -12.84
C TRP A 11 -5.77 1.20 -11.99
N SER A 12 -4.71 2.01 -12.03
CA SER A 12 -4.64 3.26 -11.25
C SER A 12 -5.42 4.37 -11.95
N TRP A 13 -6.72 4.45 -11.67
CA TRP A 13 -7.61 5.54 -12.13
C TRP A 13 -7.04 6.93 -11.79
N HIS A 14 -6.26 7.02 -10.70
CA HIS A 14 -5.65 8.25 -10.17
C HIS A 14 -4.16 8.42 -10.50
N ARG A 15 -3.59 7.61 -11.42
CA ARG A 15 -2.21 7.63 -11.95
C ARG A 15 -1.20 8.41 -11.08
N PRO A 16 -0.75 7.82 -9.97
CA PRO A 16 0.18 8.49 -9.08
C PRO A 16 1.54 8.63 -9.78
N LYS A 17 2.28 9.69 -9.45
CA LYS A 17 3.62 9.90 -10.00
C LYS A 17 4.61 9.04 -9.22
N LEU A 18 5.32 8.18 -9.93
CA LEU A 18 6.37 7.31 -9.40
C LEU A 18 7.74 7.93 -9.65
N GLU A 19 8.58 7.98 -8.63
CA GLU A 19 9.99 8.37 -8.72
C GLU A 19 10.86 7.32 -8.01
N GLU A 20 11.89 6.85 -8.69
CA GLU A 20 12.81 5.82 -8.21
C GLU A 20 14.22 6.43 -8.09
N LYS A 21 14.87 6.26 -6.94
CA LYS A 21 16.23 6.77 -6.69
C LYS A 21 16.99 5.85 -5.74
N GLY A 22 17.75 4.90 -6.29
CA GLY A 22 18.62 4.02 -5.51
C GLY A 22 17.83 3.14 -4.54
N ASP A 23 17.99 3.42 -3.25
CA ASP A 23 17.32 2.76 -2.12
C ASP A 23 15.96 3.40 -1.77
N ARG A 24 15.42 4.28 -2.63
CA ARG A 24 14.20 5.02 -2.36
C ARG A 24 13.22 4.96 -3.52
N VAL A 25 11.96 4.71 -3.20
CA VAL A 25 10.81 4.83 -4.11
C VAL A 25 9.80 5.80 -3.53
N VAL A 26 9.31 6.71 -4.34
CA VAL A 26 8.31 7.72 -3.97
C VAL A 26 7.13 7.64 -4.90
N ILE A 27 5.93 7.63 -4.33
CA ILE A 27 4.66 7.59 -5.04
C ILE A 27 3.82 8.79 -4.56
N ALA A 28 3.59 9.74 -5.45
CA ALA A 28 2.83 10.96 -5.15
C ALA A 28 1.42 10.89 -5.75
N PHE A 29 0.43 11.22 -4.93
CA PHE A 29 -0.98 11.26 -5.30
C PHE A 29 -1.41 12.70 -5.58
N ARG A 30 -2.40 12.87 -6.46
CA ARG A 30 -2.94 14.20 -6.78
C ARG A 30 -3.91 14.72 -5.72
N GLU A 31 -4.59 13.80 -5.06
CA GLU A 31 -5.54 14.09 -3.99
C GLU A 31 -5.05 13.49 -2.68
N LYS A 32 -5.58 14.03 -1.58
CA LYS A 32 -5.28 13.56 -0.24
C LYS A 32 -6.11 12.32 0.06
N LEU A 33 -5.42 11.25 0.42
CA LEU A 33 -5.99 9.97 0.84
C LEU A 33 -5.87 9.81 2.36
N ASP A 34 -6.68 8.92 2.91
CA ASP A 34 -6.52 8.47 4.29
C ASP A 34 -5.25 7.62 4.43
N SER A 35 -4.43 7.98 5.40
CA SER A 35 -3.19 7.30 5.74
C SER A 35 -3.39 6.12 6.69
N LYS A 36 -4.52 6.06 7.42
CA LYS A 36 -4.82 5.01 8.40
C LYS A 36 -4.75 3.59 7.84
N PRO A 37 -5.21 3.29 6.60
CA PRO A 37 -5.14 1.94 6.05
C PRO A 37 -3.73 1.36 6.04
N LEU A 38 -2.69 2.21 5.88
CA LEU A 38 -1.29 1.76 5.92
C LEU A 38 -0.89 1.25 7.31
N ALA A 39 -1.39 1.88 8.38
CA ALA A 39 -1.16 1.44 9.75
C ALA A 39 -1.95 0.17 10.07
N GLU A 40 -3.24 0.15 9.73
CA GLU A 40 -4.17 -0.95 10.03
C GLU A 40 -3.76 -2.28 9.36
N GLN A 41 -3.18 -2.20 8.16
CA GLN A 41 -2.75 -3.35 7.38
C GLN A 41 -1.22 -3.50 7.32
N ALA A 42 -0.48 -2.80 8.18
CA ALA A 42 0.99 -2.86 8.25
C ALA A 42 1.57 -4.29 8.28
N PRO A 43 0.96 -5.30 8.93
CA PRO A 43 1.47 -6.67 8.92
C PRO A 43 1.56 -7.33 7.54
N VAL A 44 0.84 -6.81 6.53
CA VAL A 44 0.95 -7.25 5.12
C VAL A 44 2.33 -6.93 4.55
N LEU A 45 2.98 -5.85 5.02
CA LEU A 45 4.31 -5.43 4.60
C LEU A 45 5.43 -6.20 5.31
N GLY A 46 5.11 -6.93 6.39
CA GLY A 46 6.07 -7.77 7.09
C GLY A 46 5.63 -8.16 8.50
N LYS A 47 6.01 -9.36 8.94
CA LYS A 47 5.63 -9.91 10.26
C LYS A 47 6.20 -9.15 11.46
N ASN A 48 7.36 -8.51 11.30
CA ASN A 48 8.06 -7.78 12.36
C ASN A 48 8.00 -6.28 12.06
N CYS A 49 6.79 -5.72 11.97
CA CYS A 49 6.59 -4.31 11.71
C CYS A 49 6.36 -3.51 12.99
N SER A 50 6.94 -2.31 13.08
CA SER A 50 6.52 -1.29 14.03
C SER A 50 5.72 -0.22 13.30
N VAL A 51 4.70 0.31 13.96
CA VAL A 51 3.84 1.37 13.42
C VAL A 51 3.95 2.57 14.35
N GLY A 52 4.22 3.73 13.78
CA GLY A 52 4.25 5.01 14.49
C GLY A 52 3.73 6.13 13.60
N GLY A 53 3.77 7.35 14.11
CA GLY A 53 3.33 8.51 13.35
C GLY A 53 2.80 9.64 14.22
N GLY A 54 2.52 10.76 13.56
CA GLY A 54 2.01 11.99 14.15
C GLY A 54 1.68 13.01 13.07
N GLY A 55 0.73 13.90 13.34
CA GLY A 55 0.36 14.97 12.40
C GLY A 55 -0.21 14.48 11.07
N GLY A 56 -0.87 13.32 11.04
CA GLY A 56 -1.45 12.74 9.82
C GLY A 56 -0.46 11.95 8.95
N ARG A 57 0.79 11.76 9.41
CA ARG A 57 1.76 10.87 8.77
C ARG A 57 1.82 9.54 9.51
N VAL A 58 1.74 8.45 8.75
CA VAL A 58 1.98 7.08 9.21
C VAL A 58 3.37 6.65 8.79
N VAL A 59 4.09 5.98 9.70
CA VAL A 59 5.37 5.35 9.43
C VAL A 59 5.28 3.89 9.83
N VAL A 60 5.63 3.00 8.91
CA VAL A 60 5.75 1.56 9.16
C VAL A 60 7.19 1.18 8.93
N GLU A 61 7.82 0.52 9.90
CA GLU A 61 9.18 0.03 9.76
C GLU A 61 9.19 -1.49 9.78
N THR A 62 9.87 -2.10 8.81
CA THR A 62 10.08 -3.56 8.74
C THR A 62 11.58 -3.87 8.75
N PRO A 63 11.99 -5.15 8.80
CA PRO A 63 13.41 -5.49 8.69
C PRO A 63 14.06 -5.06 7.36
N ILE A 64 13.28 -4.94 6.29
CA ILE A 64 13.81 -4.70 4.93
C ILE A 64 13.61 -3.26 4.44
N ALA A 65 12.58 -2.56 4.90
CA ALA A 65 12.25 -1.22 4.43
C ALA A 65 11.51 -0.38 5.49
N LEU A 66 11.60 0.94 5.32
CA LEU A 66 10.81 1.95 6.01
C LEU A 66 9.78 2.53 5.04
N TYR A 67 8.51 2.48 5.43
CA TYR A 67 7.38 3.02 4.70
C TYR A 67 6.88 4.27 5.41
N SER A 68 6.57 5.32 4.68
CA SER A 68 5.94 6.49 5.27
C SER A 68 4.92 7.10 4.34
N PHE A 69 3.79 7.52 4.89
CA PHE A 69 2.69 8.08 4.13
C PHE A 69 1.98 9.20 4.87
N ASP A 70 1.84 10.35 4.23
CA ASP A 70 1.20 11.56 4.78
C ASP A 70 -0.18 11.87 4.15
N GLY A 71 -0.72 10.93 3.38
CA GLY A 71 -1.96 11.09 2.63
C GLY A 71 -1.76 11.56 1.18
N VAL A 72 -0.62 12.18 0.83
CA VAL A 72 -0.33 12.63 -0.55
C VAL A 72 0.97 12.06 -1.11
N ARG A 73 1.86 11.55 -0.25
CA ARG A 73 3.17 11.04 -0.63
C ARG A 73 3.50 9.78 0.15
N LEU A 74 3.50 8.64 -0.56
CA LEU A 74 4.02 7.38 -0.04
C LEU A 74 5.50 7.28 -0.40
N GLU A 75 6.36 7.15 0.60
CA GLU A 75 7.80 6.98 0.45
C GLU A 75 8.23 5.66 1.08
N VAL A 76 8.99 4.87 0.32
CA VAL A 76 9.55 3.59 0.76
C VAL A 76 11.07 3.65 0.60
N VAL A 77 11.77 3.47 1.72
CA VAL A 77 13.23 3.48 1.78
C VAL A 77 13.71 2.09 2.17
N GLY A 78 14.49 1.45 1.30
CA GLY A 78 15.09 0.15 1.57
C GLY A 78 16.24 0.27 2.57
N LYS A 79 16.30 -0.64 3.53
CA LYS A 79 17.43 -0.76 4.47
C LYS A 79 18.57 -1.57 3.85
N HIS A 80 18.21 -2.66 3.18
CA HIS A 80 19.13 -3.59 2.52
C HIS A 80 18.57 -4.10 1.18
N VAL A 81 17.59 -3.40 0.60
CA VAL A 81 16.93 -3.75 -0.67
C VAL A 81 16.87 -2.54 -1.59
N GLN A 82 16.99 -2.76 -2.90
CA GLN A 82 16.97 -1.73 -3.94
C GLN A 82 16.45 -2.32 -5.27
N GLY A 83 16.27 -1.47 -6.28
CA GLY A 83 15.82 -1.90 -7.62
C GLY A 83 14.45 -2.56 -7.59
N ASP A 84 14.26 -3.59 -8.41
CA ASP A 84 12.97 -4.28 -8.58
C ASP A 84 12.37 -4.77 -7.26
N ARG A 85 13.20 -5.23 -6.33
CA ARG A 85 12.71 -5.70 -5.03
C ARG A 85 12.11 -4.57 -4.19
N LEU A 86 12.78 -3.41 -4.15
CA LEU A 86 12.24 -2.25 -3.44
C LEU A 86 10.99 -1.71 -4.13
N LEU A 87 10.95 -1.79 -5.46
CA LEU A 87 9.79 -1.41 -6.24
C LEU A 87 8.58 -2.30 -5.85
N GLU A 88 8.76 -3.62 -5.77
CA GLU A 88 7.71 -4.54 -5.30
C GLU A 88 7.15 -4.13 -3.92
N GLU A 89 8.02 -3.84 -2.95
CA GLU A 89 7.61 -3.39 -1.60
C GLU A 89 6.79 -2.08 -1.67
N ALA A 90 7.23 -1.13 -2.50
CA ALA A 90 6.49 0.12 -2.71
C ALA A 90 5.10 -0.12 -3.30
N PHE A 91 4.98 -1.10 -4.20
CA PHE A 91 3.70 -1.49 -4.78
C PHE A 91 2.79 -2.25 -3.82
N ASP A 92 3.34 -3.04 -2.90
CA ASP A 92 2.53 -3.69 -1.87
C ASP A 92 1.97 -2.67 -0.87
N ALA A 93 2.77 -1.69 -0.45
CA ALA A 93 2.28 -0.55 0.34
C ALA A 93 1.24 0.28 -0.43
N LEU A 94 1.45 0.49 -1.72
CA LEU A 94 0.50 1.19 -2.57
C LEU A 94 -0.84 0.47 -2.67
N LYS A 95 -0.84 -0.86 -2.82
CA LYS A 95 -2.07 -1.66 -2.86
C LYS A 95 -2.86 -1.51 -1.56
N ILE A 96 -2.20 -1.44 -0.41
CA ILE A 96 -2.85 -1.19 0.88
C ILE A 96 -3.52 0.18 0.89
N VAL A 97 -2.79 1.23 0.51
CA VAL A 97 -3.32 2.60 0.44
C VAL A 97 -4.52 2.67 -0.51
N TYR A 98 -4.41 2.10 -1.71
CA TYR A 98 -5.51 2.10 -2.69
C TYR A 98 -6.73 1.32 -2.19
N ARG A 99 -6.53 0.12 -1.63
CA ARG A 99 -7.64 -0.70 -1.13
C ARG A 99 -8.39 0.02 -0.01
N GLY A 100 -7.69 0.64 0.92
CA GLY A 100 -8.33 1.38 2.02
C GLY A 100 -9.14 2.61 1.56
N ASN A 101 -8.74 3.24 0.46
CA ASN A 101 -9.35 4.50 0.00
C ASN A 101 -10.38 4.34 -1.12
N TYR A 102 -10.29 3.27 -1.92
CA TYR A 102 -11.10 3.12 -3.14
C TYR A 102 -11.83 1.77 -3.23
N CYS A 103 -11.74 0.89 -2.24
CA CYS A 103 -12.54 -0.33 -2.25
C CYS A 103 -14.03 0.01 -2.21
N VAL A 104 -14.75 -0.28 -3.30
CA VAL A 104 -16.20 -0.07 -3.42
C VAL A 104 -17.03 -1.24 -2.90
N GLY A 105 -16.41 -2.20 -2.19
CA GLY A 105 -17.12 -3.38 -1.67
C GLY A 105 -17.68 -4.30 -2.76
N CYS A 106 -17.10 -4.33 -3.96
CA CYS A 106 -17.61 -5.17 -5.07
C CYS A 106 -17.33 -6.68 -4.90
N PHE A 107 -16.62 -7.10 -3.85
CA PHE A 107 -16.22 -8.50 -3.58
C PHE A 107 -15.39 -9.17 -4.70
N SER A 108 -14.88 -8.42 -5.68
CA SER A 108 -14.07 -8.97 -6.77
C SER A 108 -12.76 -9.61 -6.26
N CYS A 109 -12.11 -9.00 -5.25
CA CYS A 109 -10.89 -9.56 -4.67
C CYS A 109 -11.12 -10.88 -3.94
N GLU A 110 -12.25 -11.01 -3.24
CA GLU A 110 -12.66 -12.27 -2.60
C GLU A 110 -12.95 -13.34 -3.65
N SER A 111 -13.75 -13.01 -4.67
CA SER A 111 -14.13 -13.92 -5.76
C SER A 111 -12.93 -14.42 -6.57
N ASN A 112 -11.91 -13.57 -6.74
CA ASN A 112 -10.69 -13.91 -7.48
C ASN A 112 -9.62 -14.58 -6.61
N CYS A 113 -9.86 -14.79 -5.31
CA CYS A 113 -8.87 -15.43 -4.44
C CYS A 113 -8.88 -16.96 -4.66
N PRO A 114 -7.84 -17.55 -5.29
CA PRO A 114 -7.85 -18.97 -5.67
C PRO A 114 -7.80 -19.92 -4.46
N ARG A 115 -7.52 -19.38 -3.27
CA ARG A 115 -7.35 -20.13 -2.02
C ARG A 115 -8.44 -19.81 -1.00
N GLY A 116 -9.37 -18.90 -1.31
CA GLY A 116 -10.36 -18.40 -0.34
C GLY A 116 -9.72 -17.75 0.89
N ALA A 117 -8.49 -17.21 0.75
CA ALA A 117 -7.73 -16.64 1.85
C ALA A 117 -8.18 -15.22 2.24
N ILE A 118 -9.05 -14.60 1.42
CA ILE A 118 -9.56 -13.24 1.63
C ILE A 118 -11.08 -13.32 1.70
N LYS A 119 -11.65 -12.65 2.70
CA LYS A 119 -13.07 -12.37 2.83
C LYS A 119 -13.26 -10.87 3.00
N VAL A 120 -14.16 -10.25 2.26
CA VAL A 120 -14.46 -8.82 2.38
C VAL A 120 -15.76 -8.70 3.19
N SER A 121 -15.77 -7.85 4.21
CA SER A 121 -16.99 -7.52 4.96
C SER A 121 -17.43 -6.11 4.59
N PRO A 122 -18.75 -5.84 4.47
CA PRO A 122 -19.28 -4.48 4.47
C PRO A 122 -18.80 -3.71 5.70
N LEU A 123 -18.53 -2.41 5.54
CA LEU A 123 -18.15 -1.52 6.65
C LEU A 123 -19.20 -1.50 7.76
N GLU A 124 -20.46 -1.79 7.44
CA GLU A 124 -21.61 -1.84 8.35
C GLU A 124 -21.58 -3.04 9.31
N ASP A 125 -20.82 -4.10 8.99
CA ASP A 125 -20.73 -5.32 9.79
C ASP A 125 -19.53 -5.36 10.76
N LEU A 126 -18.63 -4.37 10.65
CA LEU A 126 -17.52 -4.17 11.59
C LEU A 126 -18.04 -3.46 12.84
N HIS A 127 -18.54 -4.23 13.80
CA HIS A 127 -18.70 -3.76 15.19
C HIS A 127 -17.30 -3.53 15.77
N LEU A 128 -16.72 -2.36 15.50
CA LEU A 128 -15.49 -1.89 16.14
C LEU A 128 -15.81 -1.57 17.61
N PRO A 129 -15.02 -2.10 18.57
CA PRO A 129 -15.15 -1.74 19.99
C PRO A 129 -14.75 -0.28 20.27
#